data_AF-A0A804NUV2-F1
#
_entry.id   AF-A0A804NUV2-F1
#
_cell.length_a   1.000
_cell.length_b   1.000
_cell.length_c   1.000
_cell.angle_alpha   90.00
_cell.angle_beta   90.00
_cell.angle_gamma   90.00
#
_symmetry.space_group_name_H-M   'P 1'
#
loop_
_entity.id
_entity.type
_entity.pdbx_description
1 polymer ?
#
loop_
_entity_poly.entity_id
_entity_poly.type
_entity_poly.pdbx_seq_one_letter_code
_entity_poly.pdbx_strand_id
1 'polypeptide(L)'
;MDGVTQAVENLKKEWGQAVSQLDENITAIESCGKTEKGTEEANSLPRLNGSAQDAQQLLKSLQFQLDLLAQQLPTFDEVQSGQATLKSWDEQYKKLRISLRNANLEAKDNIRQAAEEEGSFGWLLAGAAWPRNPSQASDFGAWG
;
A
#
# COMPACT_ATOMS: atom_id res chain seq x y z
N MET A 1 -0.14 37.61 9.74
CA MET A 1 0.39 36.27 10.07
C MET A 1 1.88 36.34 9.82
N ASP A 2 2.70 35.88 10.76
CA ASP A 2 4.14 35.82 10.58
C ASP A 2 4.51 34.81 9.46
N GLY A 3 5.68 34.98 8.83
CA GLY A 3 6.15 34.10 7.77
C GLY A 3 6.32 32.63 8.21
N VAL A 4 6.77 32.41 9.45
CA VAL A 4 6.92 31.06 10.03
C VAL A 4 5.56 30.44 10.29
N THR A 5 4.61 31.19 10.88
CA THR A 5 3.26 30.68 11.11
C THR A 5 2.61 30.25 9.78
N GLN A 6 2.77 31.02 8.70
CA GLN A 6 2.22 30.68 7.39
C GLN A 6 2.86 29.42 6.80
N ALA A 7 4.18 29.24 6.99
CA ALA A 7 4.89 28.04 6.56
C ALA A 7 4.41 26.79 7.33
N VAL A 8 4.17 26.89 8.64
CA VAL A 8 3.62 25.80 9.45
C VAL A 8 2.21 25.41 8.98
N GLU A 9 1.34 26.38 8.66
CA GLU A 9 0.01 26.08 8.14
C GLU A 9 0.05 25.43 6.75
N ASN A 10 1.02 25.77 5.90
CA ASN A 10 1.23 25.09 4.63
C ASN A 10 1.71 23.65 4.83
N LEU A 11 2.67 23.42 5.73
CA LEU A 11 3.10 22.05 6.08
C LEU A 11 1.94 21.19 6.57
N LYS A 12 1.01 21.75 7.35
CA LYS A 12 -0.19 21.00 7.80
C LYS A 12 -1.10 20.58 6.66
N LYS A 13 -1.24 21.42 5.62
CA LYS A 13 -2.01 21.07 4.42
C LYS A 13 -1.31 19.97 3.62
N GLU A 14 -0.01 20.11 3.40
CA GLU A 14 0.80 19.09 2.70
C GLU A 14 0.79 17.75 3.45
N TRP A 15 0.87 17.79 4.79
CA TRP A 15 0.71 16.61 5.63
C TRP A 15 -0.64 15.93 5.40
N GLY A 16 -1.73 16.70 5.44
CA GLY A 16 -3.07 16.17 5.19
C GLY A 16 -3.19 15.49 3.82
N GLN A 17 -2.64 16.11 2.77
CA GLN A 17 -2.62 15.54 1.42
C GLN A 17 -1.79 14.26 1.33
N ALA A 18 -0.59 14.25 1.93
CA ALA A 18 0.28 13.08 1.94
C ALA A 18 -0.32 11.91 2.73
N VAL A 19 -1.01 12.19 3.84
CA VAL A 19 -1.77 11.18 4.60
C VAL A 19 -2.88 10.60 3.75
N SER A 20 -3.71 11.43 3.11
CA SER A 20 -4.79 10.95 2.24
C SER A 20 -4.26 10.07 1.11
N GLN A 21 -3.17 10.48 0.45
CA GLN A 21 -2.56 9.68 -0.61
C GLN A 21 -2.06 8.32 -0.10
N LEU A 22 -1.48 8.29 1.11
CA LEU A 22 -1.02 7.04 1.72
C LEU A 22 -2.20 6.14 2.10
N ASP A 23 -3.28 6.69 2.66
CA ASP A 23 -4.49 5.93 2.99
C ASP A 23 -5.17 5.34 1.74
N GLU A 24 -5.21 6.09 0.63
CA GLU A 24 -5.68 5.59 -0.66
C GLU A 24 -4.84 4.43 -1.18
N ASN A 25 -3.51 4.56 -1.11
CA ASN A 25 -2.58 3.48 -1.48
C ASN A 25 -2.77 2.24 -0.59
N ILE A 26 -2.95 2.42 0.73
CA ILE A 26 -3.20 1.33 1.67
C ILE A 26 -4.49 0.60 1.30
N THR A 27 -5.57 1.34 1.05
CA THR A 27 -6.88 0.77 0.66
C THR A 27 -6.78 -0.02 -0.66
N ALA A 28 -6.04 0.51 -1.64
CA ALA A 28 -5.80 -0.17 -2.91
C ALA A 28 -4.99 -1.47 -2.72
N ILE A 29 -3.98 -1.45 -1.86
CA ILE A 29 -3.17 -2.64 -1.51
C ILE A 29 -4.03 -3.68 -0.80
N GLU A 30 -4.83 -3.29 0.20
CA GLU A 30 -5.74 -4.20 0.91
C GLU A 30 -6.77 -4.87 -0.02
N SER A 31 -7.07 -4.25 -1.15
CA SER A 31 -7.99 -4.77 -2.15
C SER A 31 -7.33 -5.75 -3.14
N CYS A 32 -5.99 -5.77 -3.24
CA CYS A 32 -5.28 -6.66 -4.15
C CYS A 32 -5.53 -8.14 -3.81
N GLY A 33 -5.94 -8.92 -4.81
CA GLY A 33 -6.20 -10.35 -4.72
C GLY A 33 -7.59 -10.69 -4.18
N LYS A 34 -8.44 -9.71 -3.85
CA LYS A 34 -9.82 -9.96 -3.40
C LYS A 34 -10.79 -10.19 -4.57
N THR A 35 -10.44 -9.77 -5.78
CA THR A 35 -11.26 -9.97 -6.97
C THR A 35 -10.76 -11.15 -7.79
N GLU A 36 -11.62 -11.77 -8.60
CA GLU A 36 -11.28 -12.81 -9.59
C GLU A 36 -10.20 -12.37 -10.61
N LYS A 37 -9.73 -11.11 -10.55
CA LYS A 37 -8.64 -10.56 -11.36
C LYS A 37 -7.31 -10.49 -10.59
N GLY A 38 -7.09 -11.40 -9.64
CA GLY A 38 -5.93 -11.39 -8.74
C GLY A 38 -4.58 -11.18 -9.45
N THR A 39 -4.40 -11.73 -10.66
CA THR A 39 -3.17 -11.59 -11.44
C THR A 39 -2.95 -10.16 -11.99
N GLU A 40 -4.00 -9.46 -12.44
CA GLU A 40 -3.90 -8.06 -12.89
C GLU A 40 -3.59 -7.13 -11.71
N GLU A 41 -4.20 -7.38 -10.55
CA GLU A 41 -3.98 -6.61 -9.32
C GLU A 41 -2.59 -6.87 -8.73
N ALA A 42 -2.08 -8.11 -8.79
CA ALA A 42 -0.73 -8.45 -8.34
C ALA A 42 0.36 -7.64 -9.06
N ASN A 43 0.16 -7.34 -10.34
CA ASN A 43 1.08 -6.49 -11.12
C ASN A 43 1.09 -5.02 -10.66
N SER A 44 0.01 -4.57 -10.01
CA SER A 44 -0.11 -3.21 -9.49
C SER A 44 0.54 -3.07 -8.10
N LEU A 45 0.64 -4.16 -7.33
CA LEU A 45 1.16 -4.15 -5.96
C LEU A 45 2.57 -3.55 -5.81
N PRO A 46 3.57 -3.83 -6.69
CA PRO A 46 4.87 -3.18 -6.62
C PRO A 46 4.79 -1.65 -6.81
N ARG A 47 3.93 -1.18 -7.74
CA ARG A 47 3.75 0.25 -8.02
C ARG A 47 3.04 0.95 -6.86
N LEU A 48 2.01 0.33 -6.30
CA LEU A 48 1.30 0.84 -5.12
C LEU A 48 2.23 0.95 -3.91
N ASN A 49 3.09 -0.05 -3.70
CA ASN A 49 4.10 0.00 -2.64
C ASN A 49 5.15 1.10 -2.87
N GLY A 50 5.60 1.32 -4.10
CA GLY A 50 6.49 2.43 -4.43
C GLY A 50 5.84 3.78 -4.08
N SER A 51 4.60 4.00 -4.53
CA SER A 51 3.82 5.20 -4.20
C SER A 51 3.63 5.37 -2.68
N ALA A 52 3.33 4.29 -1.95
CA ALA A 52 3.19 4.32 -0.49
C ALA A 52 4.52 4.65 0.21
N GLN A 53 5.65 4.14 -0.29
CA GLN A 53 6.97 4.46 0.23
C GLN A 53 7.33 5.94 0.00
N ASP A 54 7.06 6.47 -1.19
CA ASP A 54 7.26 7.89 -1.50
C ASP A 54 6.45 8.78 -0.56
N ALA A 55 5.18 8.44 -0.34
CA ALA A 55 4.32 9.15 0.62
C ALA A 55 4.87 9.07 2.06
N GLN A 56 5.37 7.90 2.49
CA GLN A 56 6.01 7.76 3.82
C GLN A 56 7.28 8.60 3.96
N GLN A 57 8.11 8.72 2.91
CA GLN A 57 9.29 9.58 2.93
C GLN A 57 8.90 11.06 2.99
N LEU A 58 7.87 11.45 2.25
CA LEU A 58 7.33 12.81 2.30
C LEU A 58 6.84 13.14 3.72
N LEU A 59 6.05 12.27 4.35
CA LEU A 59 5.61 12.46 5.74
C LEU A 59 6.79 12.63 6.71
N LYS A 60 7.87 11.84 6.56
CA LYS A 60 9.08 12.01 7.37
C LYS A 60 9.77 13.35 7.15
N SER A 61 9.86 13.82 5.90
CA SER A 61 10.39 15.13 5.57
C SER A 61 9.57 16.25 6.21
N LEU A 62 8.23 16.16 6.11
CA LEU A 62 7.31 17.14 6.70
C LEU A 62 7.42 17.19 8.22
N GLN A 63 7.56 16.04 8.90
CA GLN A 63 7.82 15.99 10.35
C GLN A 63 9.10 16.75 10.72
N PHE A 64 10.18 16.52 9.99
CA PHE A 64 11.45 17.21 10.23
C PHE A 64 11.33 18.73 10.01
N GLN A 65 10.63 19.14 8.95
CA GLN A 65 10.40 20.56 8.68
C GLN A 65 9.53 21.22 9.76
N LEU A 66 8.48 20.53 10.24
CA LEU A 66 7.66 21.04 11.34
C LEU A 66 8.48 21.17 12.63
N ASP A 67 9.34 20.21 12.96
CA ASP A 67 10.20 20.28 14.15
C ASP A 67 11.13 21.51 14.15
N LEU A 68 11.71 21.82 12.98
CA LEU A 68 12.52 23.01 12.79
C LEU A 68 11.69 24.31 12.92
N LEU A 69 10.57 24.40 12.20
CA LEU A 69 9.74 25.61 12.18
C LEU A 69 9.01 25.84 13.51
N ALA A 70 8.61 24.80 14.22
CA ALA A 70 7.91 24.91 15.49
C ALA A 70 8.74 25.65 16.54
N GLN A 71 10.08 25.52 16.50
CA GLN A 71 10.99 26.24 17.39
C GLN A 71 11.13 27.73 17.04
N GLN A 72 10.74 28.12 15.83
CA GLN A 72 10.85 29.48 15.30
C GLN A 72 9.53 30.26 15.39
N LEU A 73 8.47 29.64 15.90
CA LEU A 73 7.17 30.30 16.04
C LEU A 73 7.27 31.50 16.99
N PRO A 74 6.53 32.60 16.71
CA PRO A 74 6.79 33.89 17.34
C PRO A 74 6.33 33.95 18.80
N THR A 75 5.42 33.07 19.22
CA THR A 75 4.91 33.02 20.59
C THR A 75 5.14 31.65 21.23
N PHE A 76 5.29 31.64 22.56
CA PHE A 76 5.45 30.40 23.33
C PHE A 76 4.27 29.43 23.13
N ASP A 77 3.04 29.95 23.07
CA ASP A 77 1.84 29.13 22.88
C ASP A 77 1.82 28.46 21.50
N GLU A 78 2.26 29.17 20.46
CA GLU A 78 2.41 28.58 19.13
C GLU A 78 3.53 27.52 19.08
N VAL A 79 4.66 27.75 19.76
CA VAL A 79 5.73 26.74 19.89
C VAL A 79 5.17 25.47 20.54
N GLN A 80 4.42 25.59 21.65
CA GLN A 80 3.78 24.45 22.32
C GLN A 80 2.77 23.74 21.41
N SER A 81 1.97 24.50 20.66
CA SER A 81 1.03 23.97 19.67
C SER A 81 1.74 23.20 18.54
N GLY A 82 2.87 23.72 18.04
CA GLY A 82 3.71 23.05 17.05
C GLY A 82 4.27 21.72 17.59
N GLN A 83 4.77 21.71 18.83
CA GLN A 83 5.26 20.50 19.48
C GLN A 83 4.16 19.46 19.75
N ALA A 84 2.94 19.90 20.11
CA ALA A 84 1.78 19.03 20.23
C ALA A 84 1.37 18.43 18.87
N THR A 85 1.43 19.24 17.81
CA THR A 85 1.18 18.78 16.43
C THR A 85 2.19 17.72 16.01
N LEU A 86 3.47 17.92 16.29
CA LEU A 86 4.54 16.96 15.97
C LEU A 86 4.31 15.59 16.65
N LYS A 87 3.88 15.58 17.91
CA LYS A 87 3.51 14.34 18.62
C LYS A 87 2.32 13.63 17.95
N SER A 88 1.29 14.39 17.61
CA SER A 88 0.11 13.86 16.89
C SER A 88 0.50 13.25 15.54
N TRP A 89 1.36 13.93 14.79
CA TRP A 89 1.88 13.44 13.50
C TRP A 89 2.70 12.15 13.67
N ASP A 90 3.52 12.03 14.71
CA ASP A 90 4.28 10.82 14.99
C ASP A 90 3.38 9.61 15.29
N GLU A 91 2.32 9.82 16.07
CA GLU A 91 1.32 8.78 16.34
C GLU A 91 0.56 8.37 15.06
N GLN A 92 0.11 9.34 14.26
CA GLN A 92 -0.58 9.07 13.00
C GLN A 92 0.34 8.32 12.02
N TYR A 93 1.59 8.77 11.88
CA TYR A 93 2.58 8.10 11.04
C TYR A 93 2.80 6.64 11.44
N LYS A 94 2.93 6.36 12.75
CA LYS A 94 3.09 4.98 13.26
C LYS A 94 1.88 4.12 12.94
N LYS A 95 0.66 4.65 13.08
CA LYS A 95 -0.58 3.95 12.70
C LYS A 95 -0.59 3.62 11.21
N LEU A 96 -0.34 4.60 10.35
CA LEU A 96 -0.27 4.42 8.89
C LEU A 96 0.78 3.38 8.48
N ARG A 97 1.95 3.40 9.14
CA ARG A 97 3.01 2.42 8.91
C ARG A 97 2.58 0.99 9.26
N ILE A 98 1.84 0.82 10.36
CA ILE A 98 1.29 -0.48 10.75
C ILE A 98 0.19 -0.92 9.77
N SER A 99 -0.72 -0.02 9.40
CA SER A 99 -1.77 -0.30 8.41
C SER A 99 -1.19 -0.74 7.07
N LEU A 100 -0.19 -0.02 6.53
CA LEU A 100 0.49 -0.41 5.29
C LEU A 100 1.14 -1.79 5.39
N ARG A 101 1.73 -2.13 6.54
CA ARG A 101 2.32 -3.46 6.75
C ARG A 101 1.24 -4.54 6.73
N ASN A 102 0.13 -4.32 7.42
CA ASN A 102 -0.98 -5.27 7.47
C ASN A 102 -1.62 -5.47 6.10
N ALA A 103 -1.87 -4.37 5.38
CA ALA A 103 -2.36 -4.37 4.02
C ALA A 103 -1.48 -5.22 3.09
N ASN A 104 -0.16 -5.07 3.19
CA ASN A 104 0.78 -5.86 2.41
C ASN A 104 0.78 -7.36 2.75
N LEU A 105 0.55 -7.72 4.02
CA LEU A 105 0.45 -9.11 4.43
C LEU A 105 -0.84 -9.72 3.88
N GLU A 106 -1.96 -9.03 4.03
CA GLU A 106 -3.25 -9.46 3.52
C GLU A 106 -3.25 -9.59 1.99
N ALA A 107 -2.69 -8.61 1.26
CA ALA A 107 -2.54 -8.67 -0.18
C ALA A 107 -1.74 -9.89 -0.64
N LYS A 108 -0.66 -10.23 0.08
CA LYS A 108 0.15 -11.42 -0.22
C LYS A 108 -0.62 -12.72 0.01
N ASP A 109 -1.37 -12.80 1.10
CA ASP A 109 -2.19 -13.97 1.40
C ASP A 109 -3.30 -14.15 0.35
N ASN A 110 -3.97 -13.07 -0.04
CA ASN A 110 -5.03 -13.09 -1.06
C ASN A 110 -4.47 -13.49 -2.44
N ILE A 111 -3.34 -12.92 -2.87
CA ILE A 111 -2.69 -13.29 -4.13
C ILE A 111 -2.26 -14.76 -4.13
N ARG A 112 -1.73 -15.25 -2.99
CA ARG A 112 -1.37 -16.67 -2.84
C ARG A 112 -2.59 -17.57 -2.99
N GLN A 113 -3.69 -17.25 -2.33
CA GLN A 113 -4.94 -18.02 -2.42
C GLN A 113 -5.50 -18.01 -3.85
N ALA A 114 -5.55 -16.85 -4.50
CA ALA A 114 -6.02 -16.75 -5.90
C ALA A 114 -5.17 -17.59 -6.86
N ALA A 115 -3.84 -17.61 -6.69
CA ALA A 115 -2.95 -18.43 -7.49
C ALA A 115 -3.12 -19.95 -7.22
N GLU A 116 -3.38 -20.34 -5.97
CA GLU A 116 -3.69 -21.73 -5.61
C GLU A 116 -5.03 -22.19 -6.21
N GLU A 117 -6.04 -21.31 -6.25
CA GLU A 117 -7.34 -21.56 -6.87
C GLU A 117 -7.23 -21.66 -8.39
N GLU A 118 -6.55 -20.73 -9.08
CA GLU A 118 -6.30 -20.79 -10.52
C GLU A 118 -5.46 -22.03 -10.90
N GLY A 119 -4.42 -22.35 -10.13
CA GLY A 119 -3.58 -23.53 -10.36
C GLY A 119 -4.36 -24.83 -10.15
N SER A 120 -5.16 -24.90 -9.09
CA SER A 120 -6.04 -26.05 -8.82
C SER A 120 -7.12 -26.20 -9.89
N PHE A 121 -7.68 -25.09 -10.38
CA PHE A 121 -8.63 -25.07 -11.48
C PHE A 121 -7.98 -25.51 -12.80
N GLY A 122 -6.75 -25.07 -13.06
CA GLY A 122 -5.94 -25.51 -14.19
C GLY A 122 -5.67 -27.03 -14.16
N TRP A 123 -5.32 -27.58 -12.99
CA TRP A 123 -5.19 -29.03 -12.81
C TRP A 123 -6.52 -29.78 -12.94
N LEU A 124 -7.62 -29.22 -12.45
CA LEU A 124 -8.97 -29.80 -12.60
C LEU A 124 -9.39 -29.84 -14.07
N LEU A 125 -9.15 -28.78 -14.84
CA LEU A 125 -9.43 -28.74 -16.27
C LEU A 125 -8.50 -29.67 -17.06
N ALA A 126 -7.20 -29.70 -16.75
CA ALA A 126 -6.25 -30.62 -17.37
C ALA A 126 -6.60 -32.09 -17.07
N GLY A 127 -7.03 -32.39 -15.84
CA GLY A 127 -7.50 -33.71 -15.43
C GLY A 127 -8.84 -34.09 -16.08
N ALA A 128 -9.72 -33.12 -16.35
CA ALA A 128 -10.97 -33.33 -17.09
C ALA A 128 -10.75 -33.48 -18.61
N ALA A 129 -9.69 -32.86 -19.15
CA ALA A 129 -9.27 -33.01 -20.55
C ALA A 129 -8.49 -34.31 -20.81
N TRP A 130 -8.01 -34.99 -19.77
CA TRP A 130 -7.40 -36.31 -19.91
C TRP A 130 -8.48 -37.33 -20.33
N PRO A 131 -8.36 -37.99 -21.50
CA PRO A 131 -9.41 -38.90 -21.93
C PRO A 131 -9.48 -40.10 -20.98
N ARG A 132 -10.64 -40.27 -20.32
CA ARG A 132 -10.96 -41.48 -19.52
C ARG A 132 -11.05 -42.76 -20.35
N ASN A 133 -10.94 -42.68 -21.67
CA ASN A 133 -10.95 -43.85 -22.53
C ASN A 133 -9.53 -44.17 -23.04
N PRO A 134 -8.92 -45.29 -22.61
CA PRO A 134 -7.60 -45.70 -23.08
C PRO A 134 -7.48 -45.86 -24.60
N SER A 135 -8.60 -46.00 -25.34
CA SER A 135 -8.57 -46.13 -26.80
C SER A 135 -8.33 -44.82 -27.57
N GLN A 136 -8.25 -43.66 -26.89
CA GLN A 136 -7.92 -42.36 -27.50
C GLN A 136 -6.49 -41.88 -27.16
N ALA A 137 -5.75 -42.63 -26.33
CA ALA A 137 -4.39 -42.26 -25.92
C ALA A 137 -3.32 -42.57 -27.00
N SER A 138 -3.66 -43.34 -28.03
CA SER A 138 -2.72 -43.75 -29.09
C SER A 138 -2.43 -42.67 -30.14
N ASP A 139 -3.21 -41.58 -30.21
CA ASP A 139 -3.09 -40.62 -31.31
C ASP A 139 -2.07 -39.50 -31.08
N PHE A 140 -1.47 -39.39 -29.88
CA PHE A 140 -0.43 -38.39 -29.59
C PHE A 140 1.00 -38.90 -29.58
N GLY A 141 1.22 -40.18 -29.91
CA GLY A 141 2.54 -40.81 -29.99
C GLY A 141 3.09 -40.90 -31.40
N ALA A 142 3.24 -39.78 -32.13
CA ALA A 142 3.96 -39.77 -33.41
C ALA A 142 4.54 -38.38 -33.74
N TRP A 143 5.42 -37.88 -32.88
CA TRP A 143 6.43 -36.88 -33.29
C TRP A 143 7.80 -37.46 -32.96
N GLY A 144 8.19 -38.46 -33.75
CA GLY A 144 9.55 -38.97 -33.88
C GLY A 144 10.01 -38.75 -35.30
#